data_AF-A0A2V7MAP4-F1
#
_entry.id   AF-A0A2V7MAP4-F1
#
_cell.length_a   1.000
_cell.length_b   1.000
_cell.length_c   1.000
_cell.angle_alpha   90.00
_cell.angle_beta   90.00
_cell.angle_gamma   90.00
#
_symmetry.space_group_name_H-M   'P 1'
#
loop_
_entity.id
_entity.type
_entity.pdbx_description
1 polymer ?
#
loop_
_entity_poly.entity_id
_entity_poly.type
_entity_poly.pdbx_seq_one_letter_code
_entity_poly.pdbx_strand_id
1 'polypeptide(L)'
;MNLLRRHPIALALIALLLVSALRPSPPLVDAVTGAPPADVDLVRPMLYTLLAPVSNVLDALTFLSRERAIAFLVIWVPALALWGLLRPGSPRRRLVAAVLAPLAVILLGGAAVLLPRPVPRLVAADSTLTVLDYHAHTALSHDGRRGWTLADLAAWHAVQGFGASYVTDHNVVFNGGVDQPIRLLPGVEWSVYDQHIVALGAVAPIDRAVYGRDTRAMLGLFAALHRQGAIGLASLSEYWRQHWGDLDGFVAAGADGFEIVNCAPRGISFPAAARARVLRLAEAHDLLVVGASDNHGWGKVTCVWNLSSPSAHGYRSNRVIARPIALAQGEWPPWTAAYTQPWLMFAGLSWSERSSWLTWILVILIYRAVPRRASDPPGIGILARSLSLKILRLRRPPPPTD
;
A
#
# COMPACT_ATOMS: atom_id res chain seq x y z
N MET A 1 23.53 -19.69 -30.24
CA MET A 1 23.85 -18.60 -29.29
C MET A 1 23.21 -18.93 -27.95
N ASN A 2 23.97 -18.91 -26.85
CA ASN A 2 23.45 -19.31 -25.55
C ASN A 2 22.56 -18.19 -24.96
N LEU A 3 21.23 -18.38 -24.97
CA LEU A 3 20.23 -17.46 -24.39
C LEU A 3 20.58 -17.07 -22.94
N LEU A 4 21.15 -18.03 -22.19
CA LEU A 4 21.65 -17.85 -20.82
C LEU A 4 22.69 -16.73 -20.69
N ARG A 5 23.65 -16.65 -21.63
CA ARG A 5 24.69 -15.60 -21.60
C ARG A 5 24.20 -14.24 -22.08
N ARG A 6 23.10 -14.19 -22.84
CA ARG A 6 22.62 -12.96 -23.48
C ARG A 6 21.59 -12.21 -22.65
N HIS A 7 20.76 -12.92 -21.89
CA HIS A 7 19.67 -12.31 -21.13
C HIS A 7 19.60 -12.83 -19.68
N PRO A 8 20.69 -12.74 -18.89
CA PRO A 8 20.75 -13.29 -17.54
C PRO A 8 19.69 -12.72 -16.59
N ILE A 9 19.35 -11.43 -16.74
CA ILE A 9 18.31 -10.77 -15.91
C ILE A 9 16.93 -11.39 -16.14
N ALA A 10 16.56 -11.62 -17.40
CA ALA A 10 15.25 -12.19 -17.73
C ALA A 10 15.10 -13.60 -17.17
N LEU A 11 16.17 -14.39 -17.24
CA LEU A 11 16.21 -15.74 -16.69
C LEU A 11 16.20 -15.75 -15.16
N ALA A 12 16.91 -14.82 -14.52
CA ALA A 12 16.85 -14.63 -13.08
C ALA A 12 15.43 -14.25 -12.62
N LEU A 13 14.74 -13.37 -13.35
CA LEU A 13 13.35 -13.02 -13.06
C LEU A 13 12.40 -14.22 -13.24
N ILE A 14 12.56 -15.02 -14.31
CA ILE A 14 11.79 -16.26 -14.49
C ILE A 14 12.06 -17.23 -13.34
N ALA A 15 13.32 -17.43 -12.96
CA ALA A 15 13.69 -18.30 -11.85
C ALA A 15 13.07 -17.82 -10.53
N LEU A 16 13.14 -16.52 -10.23
CA LEU A 16 12.51 -15.93 -9.04
C LEU A 16 10.99 -16.13 -9.04
N LEU A 17 10.32 -15.97 -10.18
CA LEU A 17 8.88 -16.22 -10.32
C LEU A 17 8.51 -17.68 -10.06
N LEU A 18 9.32 -18.63 -10.54
CA LEU A 18 9.07 -20.06 -10.34
C LEU A 18 9.39 -20.49 -8.90
N VAL A 19 10.52 -20.04 -8.35
CA VAL A 19 10.94 -20.37 -6.98
C VAL A 19 9.96 -19.81 -5.95
N SER A 20 9.53 -18.55 -6.12
CA SER A 20 8.52 -17.96 -5.22
C SER A 20 7.14 -18.63 -5.33
N ALA A 21 6.83 -19.32 -6.44
CA ALA A 21 5.60 -20.08 -6.58
C ALA A 21 5.62 -21.41 -5.81
N LEU A 22 6.79 -21.89 -5.37
CA LEU A 22 6.90 -23.12 -4.55
C LEU A 22 6.39 -22.91 -3.12
N ARG A 23 6.41 -21.67 -2.62
CA ARG A 23 5.89 -21.27 -1.32
C ARG A 23 5.19 -19.92 -1.43
N PRO A 24 3.99 -19.87 -2.05
CA PRO A 24 3.26 -18.63 -2.20
C PRO A 24 2.74 -18.13 -0.86
N SER A 25 2.73 -16.83 -0.67
CA SER A 25 2.00 -16.19 0.43
C SER A 25 0.52 -16.07 0.05
N PRO A 26 -0.41 -16.22 1.00
CA PRO A 26 -1.82 -15.93 0.74
C PRO A 26 -1.99 -14.45 0.34
N PRO A 27 -3.02 -14.10 -0.46
CA PRO A 27 -3.24 -12.71 -0.86
C PRO A 27 -3.65 -11.81 0.32
N LEU A 28 -4.30 -12.40 1.33
CA LEU A 28 -4.82 -11.77 2.53
C LEU A 28 -4.62 -12.70 3.72
N VAL A 29 -4.49 -12.11 4.91
CA VAL A 29 -4.54 -12.81 6.19
C VAL A 29 -5.41 -12.03 7.16
N ASP A 30 -6.05 -12.72 8.08
CA ASP A 30 -6.57 -12.10 9.29
C ASP A 30 -5.38 -11.76 10.21
N ALA A 31 -5.20 -10.48 10.53
CA ALA A 31 -4.07 -9.98 11.29
C ALA A 31 -4.10 -10.36 12.79
N VAL A 32 -5.23 -10.87 13.28
CA VAL A 32 -5.38 -11.40 14.64
C VAL A 32 -4.89 -12.85 14.68
N THR A 33 -5.34 -13.69 13.75
CA THR A 33 -5.04 -15.13 13.75
C THR A 33 -3.82 -15.52 12.91
N GLY A 34 -3.41 -14.67 11.97
CA GLY A 34 -2.41 -14.97 10.94
C GLY A 34 -2.90 -15.92 9.84
N ALA A 35 -4.13 -16.42 9.92
CA ALA A 35 -4.68 -17.37 8.97
C ALA A 35 -5.24 -16.66 7.72
N PRO A 36 -5.17 -17.28 6.53
CA PRO A 36 -5.91 -16.80 5.37
C PRO A 36 -7.42 -16.83 5.67
N PRO A 37 -8.17 -15.73 5.43
CA PRO A 37 -9.60 -15.74 5.64
C PRO A 37 -10.31 -16.55 4.54
N ALA A 38 -11.34 -17.31 4.91
CA ALA A 38 -12.06 -18.21 3.98
C ALA A 38 -13.21 -17.52 3.22
N ASP A 39 -13.64 -16.35 3.70
CA ASP A 39 -14.87 -15.67 3.32
C ASP A 39 -14.65 -14.29 2.69
N VAL A 40 -13.39 -13.92 2.42
CA VAL A 40 -13.05 -12.72 1.67
C VAL A 40 -11.99 -13.02 0.61
N ASP A 41 -12.06 -12.29 -0.50
CA ASP A 41 -11.10 -12.38 -1.59
C ASP A 41 -10.58 -11.00 -2.00
N LEU A 42 -9.39 -11.00 -2.61
CA LEU A 42 -8.77 -9.81 -3.18
C LEU A 42 -8.92 -9.84 -4.70
N VAL A 43 -10.01 -9.26 -5.19
CA VAL A 43 -10.33 -9.23 -6.62
C VAL A 43 -9.45 -8.21 -7.33
N ARG A 44 -8.82 -8.65 -8.42
CA ARG A 44 -7.90 -7.83 -9.23
C ARG A 44 -8.56 -7.45 -10.56
N PRO A 45 -8.65 -6.16 -10.90
CA PRO A 45 -9.12 -5.74 -12.22
C PRO A 45 -8.28 -6.35 -13.35
N MET A 46 -8.89 -6.57 -14.52
CA MET A 46 -8.18 -7.12 -15.68
C MET A 46 -6.93 -6.30 -16.04
N LEU A 47 -7.04 -4.97 -16.05
CA LEU A 47 -5.90 -4.10 -16.39
C LEU A 47 -4.79 -4.15 -15.33
N TYR A 48 -5.14 -4.35 -14.05
CA TYR A 48 -4.14 -4.59 -12.99
C TYR A 48 -3.32 -5.84 -13.30
N THR A 49 -4.00 -6.94 -13.64
CA THR A 49 -3.39 -8.23 -13.95
C THR A 49 -2.60 -8.20 -15.26
N LEU A 50 -3.15 -7.59 -16.32
CA LEU A 50 -2.44 -7.43 -17.59
C LEU A 50 -1.14 -6.63 -17.42
N LEU A 51 -1.13 -5.65 -16.53
CA LEU A 51 0.05 -4.84 -16.21
C LEU A 51 0.72 -5.26 -14.90
N ALA A 52 0.55 -6.51 -14.46
CA ALA A 52 1.06 -7.03 -13.19
C ALA A 52 2.52 -6.63 -12.90
N PRO A 53 3.47 -6.66 -13.86
CA PRO A 53 4.84 -6.21 -13.59
C PRO A 53 4.96 -4.79 -13.04
N VAL A 54 4.17 -3.86 -13.57
CA VAL A 54 4.16 -2.47 -13.10
C VAL A 54 3.32 -2.38 -11.84
N SER A 55 2.09 -2.90 -11.85
CA SER A 55 1.16 -2.81 -10.73
C SER A 55 1.73 -3.39 -9.44
N ASN A 56 2.34 -4.58 -9.50
CA ASN A 56 2.90 -5.25 -8.35
C ASN A 56 4.14 -4.54 -7.80
N VAL A 57 5.03 -4.03 -8.67
CA VAL A 57 6.21 -3.26 -8.24
C VAL A 57 5.76 -2.00 -7.51
N LEU A 58 4.80 -1.27 -8.07
CA LEU A 58 4.32 -0.05 -7.46
C LEU A 58 3.59 -0.31 -6.13
N ASP A 59 2.79 -1.38 -6.02
CA ASP A 59 2.16 -1.78 -4.75
C ASP A 59 3.21 -2.17 -3.70
N ALA A 60 4.22 -2.96 -4.09
CA ALA A 60 5.29 -3.34 -3.19
C ALA A 60 6.08 -2.13 -2.68
N LEU A 61 6.31 -1.12 -3.51
CA LEU A 61 6.97 0.12 -3.07
C LEU A 61 6.09 0.95 -2.13
N THR A 62 4.75 0.93 -2.30
CA THR A 62 3.81 1.61 -1.40
C THR A 62 3.88 1.04 0.03
N PHE A 63 4.15 -0.26 0.19
CA PHE A 63 4.16 -0.93 1.50
C PHE A 63 5.53 -0.98 2.17
N LEU A 64 6.47 -0.10 1.83
CA LEU A 64 7.71 0.01 2.59
C LEU A 64 7.48 0.85 3.85
N SER A 65 7.97 0.38 5.00
CA SER A 65 8.11 1.27 6.16
C SER A 65 9.10 2.39 5.87
N ARG A 66 9.06 3.47 6.65
CA ARG A 66 9.96 4.61 6.48
C ARG A 66 11.44 4.17 6.49
N GLU A 67 11.84 3.38 7.48
CA GLU A 67 13.22 2.91 7.62
C GLU A 67 13.62 1.99 6.46
N ARG A 68 12.71 1.10 6.05
CA ARG A 68 12.93 0.19 4.92
C ARG A 68 12.99 0.91 3.58
N ALA A 69 12.19 1.97 3.39
CA ALA A 69 12.23 2.82 2.20
C ALA A 69 13.56 3.58 2.10
N ILE A 70 14.02 4.18 3.20
CA ILE A 70 15.33 4.85 3.26
C ILE A 70 16.45 3.86 2.92
N ALA A 71 16.47 2.70 3.58
CA ALA A 71 17.47 1.67 3.34
C ALA A 71 17.44 1.15 1.89
N PHE A 72 16.25 0.94 1.33
CA PHE A 72 16.07 0.53 -0.07
C PHE A 72 16.72 1.55 -1.03
N LEU A 73 16.50 2.85 -0.82
CA LEU A 73 17.10 3.90 -1.63
C LEU A 73 18.62 3.97 -1.45
N VAL A 74 19.09 3.96 -0.20
CA VAL A 74 20.53 4.01 0.15
C VAL A 74 21.30 2.84 -0.47
N ILE A 75 20.68 1.69 -0.66
CA ILE A 75 21.31 0.53 -1.30
C ILE A 75 21.22 0.61 -2.82
N TRP A 76 20.01 0.77 -3.38
CA TRP A 76 19.80 0.65 -4.82
C TRP A 76 20.31 1.84 -5.62
N VAL A 77 20.22 3.07 -5.09
CA VAL A 77 20.70 4.27 -5.81
C VAL A 77 22.22 4.20 -6.05
N PRO A 78 23.08 4.00 -5.04
CA PRO A 78 24.51 3.85 -5.26
C PRO A 78 24.88 2.59 -6.05
N ALA A 79 24.22 1.45 -5.80
CA ALA A 79 24.50 0.21 -6.52
C ALA A 79 24.25 0.36 -8.03
N LEU A 80 23.16 1.02 -8.42
CA LEU A 80 22.84 1.27 -9.84
C LEU A 80 23.75 2.34 -10.46
N ALA A 81 24.14 3.36 -9.69
CA ALA A 81 25.10 4.36 -10.14
C ALA A 81 26.46 3.69 -10.43
N LEU A 82 26.96 2.89 -9.49
CA LEU A 82 28.20 2.15 -9.61
C LEU A 82 28.14 1.14 -10.77
N TRP A 83 27.06 0.38 -10.90
CA TRP A 83 26.84 -0.49 -12.05
C TRP A 83 26.87 0.28 -13.38
N GLY A 84 26.24 1.46 -13.42
CA GLY A 84 26.26 2.35 -14.56
C GLY A 84 27.65 2.87 -14.92
N LEU A 85 28.51 3.14 -13.93
CA LEU A 85 29.89 3.57 -14.13
C LEU A 85 30.82 2.42 -14.58
N LEU A 86 30.62 1.22 -14.03
CA LEU A 86 31.49 0.06 -14.27
C LEU A 86 31.16 -0.71 -15.56
N ARG A 87 30.00 -0.46 -16.18
CA ARG A 87 29.60 -1.18 -17.40
C ARG A 87 30.60 -0.97 -18.58
N PRO A 88 30.78 -1.96 -19.46
CA PRO A 88 31.52 -1.77 -20.71
C PRO A 88 30.83 -0.72 -21.61
N GLY A 89 31.64 0.13 -22.27
CA GLY A 89 31.16 1.15 -23.21
C GLY A 89 31.93 2.47 -23.13
N SER A 90 31.53 3.44 -23.95
CA SER A 90 32.12 4.77 -23.92
C SER A 90 31.81 5.53 -22.62
N PRO A 91 32.67 6.49 -22.20
CA PRO A 91 32.45 7.28 -20.98
C PRO A 91 31.06 7.93 -20.91
N ARG A 92 30.56 8.47 -22.03
CA ARG A 92 29.21 9.04 -22.13
C ARG A 92 28.12 8.02 -21.82
N ARG A 93 28.21 6.79 -22.34
CA ARG A 93 27.21 5.73 -22.10
C ARG A 93 27.23 5.26 -20.65
N ARG A 94 28.41 5.21 -20.03
CA ARG A 94 28.57 4.90 -18.60
C ARG A 94 27.90 5.98 -17.75
N LEU A 95 28.22 7.25 -18.00
CA LEU A 95 27.63 8.38 -17.28
C LEU A 95 26.10 8.41 -17.41
N VAL A 96 25.58 8.25 -18.64
CA VAL A 96 24.12 8.19 -18.86
C VAL A 96 23.48 7.05 -18.07
N ALA A 97 24.09 5.86 -18.03
CA ALA A 97 23.55 4.74 -17.26
C ALA A 97 23.63 4.99 -15.75
N ALA A 98 24.73 5.58 -15.27
CA ALA A 98 24.95 5.91 -13.87
C ALA A 98 23.97 6.96 -13.34
N VAL A 99 23.38 7.78 -14.22
CA VAL A 99 22.33 8.75 -13.88
C VAL A 99 20.93 8.16 -14.07
N LEU A 100 20.65 7.54 -15.21
CA LEU A 100 19.29 7.09 -15.55
C LEU A 100 18.84 5.90 -14.70
N ALA A 101 19.73 4.98 -14.32
CA ALA A 101 19.34 3.82 -13.54
C ALA A 101 18.91 4.18 -12.10
N PRO A 102 19.66 4.99 -11.34
CA PRO A 102 19.19 5.49 -10.05
C PRO A 102 17.94 6.39 -10.17
N LEU A 103 17.90 7.25 -11.20
CA LEU A 103 16.73 8.09 -11.44
C LEU A 103 15.47 7.24 -11.65
N ALA A 104 15.56 6.09 -12.33
CA ALA A 104 14.44 5.18 -12.50
C ALA A 104 13.87 4.68 -11.16
N VAL A 105 14.72 4.40 -10.16
CA VAL A 105 14.26 3.99 -8.82
C VAL A 105 13.49 5.13 -8.13
N ILE A 106 14.02 6.36 -8.20
CA ILE A 106 13.35 7.54 -7.63
C ILE A 106 12.00 7.78 -8.32
N LEU A 107 11.97 7.70 -9.65
CA LEU A 107 10.75 7.85 -10.44
C LEU A 107 9.73 6.75 -10.16
N LEU A 108 10.17 5.51 -9.91
CA LEU A 108 9.28 4.42 -9.49
C LEU A 108 8.67 4.68 -8.11
N GLY A 109 9.46 5.22 -7.17
CA GLY A 109 8.94 5.67 -5.88
C GLY A 109 7.87 6.77 -6.02
N GLY A 110 8.17 7.80 -6.83
CA GLY A 110 7.19 8.85 -7.16
C GLY A 110 5.94 8.29 -7.83
N ALA A 111 6.09 7.37 -8.79
CA ALA A 111 4.97 6.71 -9.45
C ALA A 111 4.16 5.82 -8.49
N ALA A 112 4.79 5.16 -7.52
CA ALA A 112 4.09 4.34 -6.53
C ALA A 112 3.09 5.17 -5.73
N VAL A 113 3.46 6.42 -5.44
CA VAL A 113 2.67 7.38 -4.66
C VAL A 113 1.63 8.13 -5.53
N LEU A 114 1.98 8.51 -6.76
CA LEU A 114 1.19 9.48 -7.54
C LEU A 114 0.41 8.87 -8.71
N LEU A 115 0.91 7.79 -9.33
CA LEU A 115 0.39 7.30 -10.60
C LEU A 115 -1.02 6.72 -10.44
N PRO A 116 -2.06 7.29 -11.08
CA PRO A 116 -3.38 6.68 -11.14
C PRO A 116 -3.30 5.31 -11.81
N ARG A 117 -3.85 4.30 -11.15
CA ARG A 117 -3.86 2.93 -11.65
C ARG A 117 -5.04 2.14 -11.05
N PRO A 118 -5.53 1.09 -11.74
CA PRO A 118 -6.42 0.12 -11.13
C PRO A 118 -5.73 -0.49 -9.91
N VAL A 119 -6.49 -0.83 -8.87
CA VAL A 119 -5.98 -1.49 -7.66
C VAL A 119 -6.85 -2.67 -7.28
N PRO A 120 -6.32 -3.63 -6.52
CA PRO A 120 -7.11 -4.74 -6.02
C PRO A 120 -8.14 -4.23 -5.00
N ARG A 121 -9.30 -4.89 -4.95
CA ARG A 121 -10.38 -4.59 -4.00
C ARG A 121 -10.71 -5.79 -3.14
N LEU A 122 -11.06 -5.55 -1.88
CA LEU A 122 -11.64 -6.59 -1.06
C LEU A 122 -13.08 -6.87 -1.52
N VAL A 123 -13.45 -8.14 -1.54
CA VAL A 123 -14.84 -8.59 -1.69
C VAL A 123 -15.11 -9.58 -0.57
N ALA A 124 -16.13 -9.31 0.24
CA ALA A 124 -16.60 -10.22 1.27
C ALA A 124 -17.76 -11.07 0.75
N ALA A 125 -17.79 -12.35 1.15
CA ALA A 125 -18.88 -13.27 0.84
C ALA A 125 -20.14 -12.96 1.68
N ASP A 126 -19.94 -12.52 2.92
CA ASP A 126 -21.02 -12.10 3.82
C ASP A 126 -21.40 -10.63 3.57
N SER A 127 -22.60 -10.41 3.02
CA SER A 127 -23.13 -9.08 2.76
C SER A 127 -23.69 -8.36 3.99
N THR A 128 -23.74 -9.04 5.15
CA THR A 128 -24.20 -8.43 6.42
C THR A 128 -23.10 -7.62 7.10
N LEU A 129 -21.83 -7.87 6.76
CA LEU A 129 -20.68 -7.14 7.26
C LEU A 129 -20.37 -5.93 6.37
N THR A 130 -19.95 -4.83 6.98
CA THR A 130 -19.40 -3.69 6.23
C THR A 130 -17.89 -3.78 6.17
N VAL A 131 -17.32 -3.54 5.00
CA VAL A 131 -15.88 -3.33 4.86
C VAL A 131 -15.57 -1.88 5.27
N LEU A 132 -14.91 -1.69 6.41
CA LEU A 132 -14.70 -0.39 7.05
C LEU A 132 -13.22 0.02 7.07
N ASP A 133 -12.99 1.32 6.96
CA ASP A 133 -11.73 1.92 7.41
C ASP A 133 -11.99 2.79 8.63
N TYR A 134 -11.15 2.65 9.66
CA TYR A 134 -11.31 3.34 10.94
C TYR A 134 -10.50 4.64 11.04
N HIS A 135 -9.60 4.89 10.09
CA HIS A 135 -8.67 6.01 10.19
C HIS A 135 -8.21 6.46 8.80
N ALA A 136 -8.65 7.65 8.39
CA ALA A 136 -8.21 8.29 7.16
C ALA A 136 -8.38 9.81 7.20
N HIS A 137 -7.63 10.50 6.35
CA HIS A 137 -7.50 11.96 6.34
C HIS A 137 -7.90 12.56 5.00
N THR A 138 -8.30 13.82 5.07
CA THR A 138 -8.53 14.75 3.96
C THR A 138 -7.46 15.84 3.97
N ALA A 139 -7.57 16.79 3.04
CA ALA A 139 -6.76 18.01 3.03
C ALA A 139 -7.04 18.97 4.20
N LEU A 140 -8.02 18.68 5.07
CA LEU A 140 -8.25 19.43 6.31
C LEU A 140 -7.26 19.03 7.41
N SER A 141 -6.71 17.81 7.38
CA SER A 141 -5.55 17.43 8.19
C SER A 141 -4.31 18.24 7.80
N HIS A 142 -3.43 18.54 8.75
CA HIS A 142 -2.23 19.36 8.48
C HIS A 142 -1.21 18.68 7.55
N ASP A 143 -1.28 17.35 7.44
CA ASP A 143 -0.42 16.48 6.62
C ASP A 143 -1.17 15.78 5.50
N GLY A 144 -2.47 16.09 5.34
CA GLY A 144 -3.24 15.68 4.18
C GLY A 144 -2.67 16.28 2.90
N ARG A 145 -2.66 15.49 1.82
CA ARG A 145 -2.27 16.00 0.50
C ARG A 145 -3.16 17.17 0.12
N ARG A 146 -2.56 18.31 -0.23
CA ARG A 146 -3.30 19.48 -0.69
C ARG A 146 -4.28 19.12 -1.81
N GLY A 147 -5.55 19.53 -1.66
CA GLY A 147 -6.62 19.25 -2.62
C GLY A 147 -7.20 17.83 -2.55
N TRP A 148 -6.81 17.02 -1.56
CA TRP A 148 -7.47 15.74 -1.26
C TRP A 148 -8.81 15.96 -0.56
N THR A 149 -9.90 15.94 -1.32
CA THR A 149 -11.23 16.26 -0.80
C THR A 149 -11.91 15.02 -0.18
N LEU A 150 -13.01 15.24 0.53
CA LEU A 150 -13.90 14.16 0.99
C LEU A 150 -14.37 13.27 -0.17
N ALA A 151 -14.66 13.86 -1.34
CA ALA A 151 -15.07 13.11 -2.52
C ALA A 151 -13.93 12.23 -3.06
N ASP A 152 -12.69 12.74 -3.07
CA ASP A 152 -11.52 11.95 -3.46
C ASP A 152 -11.27 10.79 -2.49
N LEU A 153 -11.40 11.06 -1.18
CA LEU A 153 -11.28 10.06 -0.13
C LEU A 153 -12.30 8.94 -0.31
N ALA A 154 -13.58 9.29 -0.50
CA ALA A 154 -14.66 8.32 -0.70
C ALA A 154 -14.45 7.52 -2.01
N ALA A 155 -14.04 8.17 -3.10
CA ALA A 155 -13.74 7.48 -4.35
C ALA A 155 -12.54 6.51 -4.22
N TRP A 156 -11.49 6.90 -3.50
CA TRP A 156 -10.33 6.05 -3.24
C TRP A 156 -10.68 4.81 -2.43
N HIS A 157 -11.53 4.95 -1.43
CA HIS A 157 -12.03 3.82 -0.65
C HIS A 157 -12.95 2.90 -1.48
N ALA A 158 -13.88 3.49 -2.26
CA ALA A 158 -14.83 2.73 -3.08
C ALA A 158 -14.13 1.77 -4.06
N VAL A 159 -13.08 2.24 -4.75
CA VAL A 159 -12.34 1.39 -5.71
C VAL A 159 -11.57 0.24 -5.06
N GLN A 160 -11.40 0.25 -3.74
CA GLN A 160 -10.70 -0.78 -2.96
C GLN A 160 -11.65 -1.70 -2.21
N GLY A 161 -12.97 -1.53 -2.38
CA GLY A 161 -13.99 -2.41 -1.82
C GLY A 161 -14.48 -2.03 -0.43
N PHE A 162 -14.14 -0.84 0.07
CA PHE A 162 -14.76 -0.32 1.29
C PHE A 162 -16.23 0.04 1.06
N GLY A 163 -17.05 -0.18 2.08
CA GLY A 163 -18.45 0.26 2.14
C GLY A 163 -18.65 1.54 2.97
N ALA A 164 -17.75 1.82 3.92
CA ALA A 164 -17.69 3.08 4.64
C ALA A 164 -16.28 3.35 5.21
N SER A 165 -16.02 4.60 5.59
CA SER A 165 -14.73 5.03 6.18
C SER A 165 -14.97 6.15 7.20
N TYR A 166 -14.31 6.08 8.35
CA TYR A 166 -14.25 7.19 9.30
C TYR A 166 -13.28 8.26 8.80
N VAL A 167 -13.71 9.52 8.84
CA VAL A 167 -12.83 10.66 8.56
C VAL A 167 -12.31 11.19 9.88
N THR A 168 -10.99 11.16 10.03
CA THR A 168 -10.31 11.38 11.31
C THR A 168 -9.18 12.40 11.12
N ASP A 169 -9.48 13.51 10.45
CA ASP A 169 -8.53 14.61 10.27
C ASP A 169 -7.95 15.09 11.61
N HIS A 170 -6.66 15.48 11.62
CA HIS A 170 -5.99 15.91 12.85
C HIS A 170 -6.68 17.13 13.47
N ASN A 171 -7.29 16.93 14.64
CA ASN A 171 -7.95 17.96 15.45
C ASN A 171 -9.08 18.70 14.73
N VAL A 172 -9.61 18.13 13.63
CA VAL A 172 -10.73 18.68 12.87
C VAL A 172 -11.88 17.69 12.94
N VAL A 173 -12.95 18.09 13.60
CA VAL A 173 -14.15 17.25 13.74
C VAL A 173 -14.87 17.14 12.41
N PHE A 174 -15.07 15.91 11.93
CA PHE A 174 -15.96 15.60 10.84
C PHE A 174 -17.31 15.10 11.37
N ASN A 175 -18.41 15.69 10.89
CA ASN A 175 -19.77 15.41 11.37
C ASN A 175 -20.59 14.53 10.40
N GLY A 176 -19.98 13.94 9.37
CA GLY A 176 -20.69 13.14 8.36
C GLY A 176 -21.20 13.98 7.17
N GLY A 177 -22.24 13.48 6.51
CA GLY A 177 -22.92 14.17 5.40
C GLY A 177 -22.46 13.77 4.00
N VAL A 178 -21.66 12.71 3.86
CA VAL A 178 -21.28 12.13 2.57
C VAL A 178 -21.67 10.64 2.56
N ASP A 179 -22.63 10.27 1.73
CA ASP A 179 -23.13 8.89 1.62
C ASP A 179 -22.68 8.17 0.35
N GLN A 180 -22.06 8.88 -0.60
CA GLN A 180 -21.67 8.35 -1.91
C GLN A 180 -20.25 8.77 -2.29
N PRO A 181 -19.48 7.92 -3.01
CA PRO A 181 -19.82 6.54 -3.40
C PRO A 181 -19.79 5.53 -2.25
N ILE A 182 -19.26 5.92 -1.09
CA ILE A 182 -19.34 5.19 0.18
C ILE A 182 -19.77 6.16 1.27
N ARG A 183 -20.25 5.63 2.40
CA ARG A 183 -20.55 6.46 3.57
C ARG A 183 -19.28 6.91 4.28
N LEU A 184 -19.12 8.21 4.48
CA LEU A 184 -18.11 8.77 5.36
C LEU A 184 -18.70 9.01 6.74
N LEU A 185 -18.08 8.40 7.75
CA LEU A 185 -18.55 8.37 9.13
C LEU A 185 -17.85 9.46 9.96
N PRO A 186 -18.55 10.05 10.95
CA PRO A 186 -18.02 11.12 11.78
C PRO A 186 -16.86 10.63 12.66
N GLY A 187 -15.84 11.47 12.81
CA GLY A 187 -14.66 11.16 13.60
C GLY A 187 -13.68 12.34 13.65
N VAL A 188 -12.58 12.13 14.37
CA VAL A 188 -11.45 13.06 14.51
C VAL A 188 -10.26 12.28 15.08
N GLU A 189 -9.04 12.65 14.70
CA GLU A 189 -7.85 12.19 15.40
C GLU A 189 -7.30 13.33 16.28
N TRP A 190 -7.34 13.15 17.60
CA TRP A 190 -6.82 14.13 18.55
C TRP A 190 -5.32 13.97 18.72
N SER A 191 -4.55 14.99 18.34
CA SER A 191 -3.12 15.07 18.62
C SER A 191 -2.91 15.65 20.02
N VAL A 192 -2.48 14.78 20.94
CA VAL A 192 -2.27 15.08 22.36
C VAL A 192 -0.83 14.71 22.75
N TYR A 193 -0.53 14.58 24.04
CA TYR A 193 0.84 14.41 24.55
C TYR A 193 1.56 13.21 23.92
N ASP A 194 2.38 13.47 22.90
CA ASP A 194 3.10 12.50 22.06
C ASP A 194 2.28 11.28 21.62
N GLN A 195 0.97 11.45 21.53
CA GLN A 195 0.01 10.40 21.18
C GLN A 195 -1.09 10.96 20.32
N HIS A 196 -1.58 10.13 19.40
CA HIS A 196 -2.83 10.36 18.73
C HIS A 196 -3.93 9.41 19.22
N ILE A 197 -5.12 9.96 19.48
CA ILE A 197 -6.30 9.19 19.87
C ILE A 197 -7.37 9.40 18.80
N VAL A 198 -7.76 8.32 18.14
CA VAL A 198 -8.80 8.32 17.11
C VAL A 198 -10.14 8.23 17.80
N ALA A 199 -10.98 9.24 17.65
CA ALA A 199 -12.34 9.27 18.15
C ALA A 199 -13.32 8.92 17.03
N LEU A 200 -14.14 7.89 17.24
CA LEU A 200 -15.16 7.45 16.30
C LEU A 200 -16.55 7.87 16.80
N GLY A 201 -17.34 8.43 15.89
CA GLY A 201 -18.68 8.96 16.21
C GLY A 201 -18.70 10.49 16.21
N ALA A 202 -19.91 11.03 16.39
CA ALA A 202 -20.09 12.47 16.50
C ALA A 202 -19.48 12.96 17.82
N VAL A 203 -18.58 13.94 17.73
CA VAL A 203 -17.94 14.56 18.89
C VAL A 203 -17.99 16.08 18.78
N ALA A 204 -18.09 16.75 19.90
CA ALA A 204 -17.82 18.18 20.01
C ALA A 204 -16.30 18.43 20.06
N PRO A 205 -15.83 19.60 19.61
CA PRO A 205 -14.43 19.99 19.79
C PRO A 205 -13.98 19.93 21.26
N ILE A 206 -12.76 19.44 21.48
CA ILE A 206 -12.14 19.32 22.81
C ILE A 206 -10.96 20.31 22.92
N ASP A 207 -10.79 20.94 24.08
CA ASP A 207 -9.58 21.70 24.39
C ASP A 207 -8.39 20.75 24.59
N ARG A 208 -7.63 20.54 23.53
CA ARG A 208 -6.45 19.67 23.50
C ARG A 208 -5.32 20.12 24.43
N ALA A 209 -5.25 21.41 24.82
CA ALA A 209 -4.18 21.90 25.68
C ALA A 209 -4.18 21.21 27.05
N VAL A 210 -5.37 20.80 27.52
CA VAL A 210 -5.53 20.03 28.76
C VAL A 210 -4.83 18.67 28.68
N TYR A 211 -4.99 17.98 27.55
CA TYR A 211 -4.54 16.61 27.31
C TYR A 211 -3.13 16.52 26.73
N GLY A 212 -2.54 17.65 26.31
CA GLY A 212 -1.19 17.74 25.77
C GLY A 212 -0.08 17.94 26.80
N ARG A 213 -0.36 17.79 28.12
CA ARG A 213 0.58 18.16 29.19
C ARG A 213 1.51 17.03 29.62
N ASP A 214 0.93 15.86 29.86
CA ASP A 214 1.62 14.66 30.35
C ASP A 214 0.77 13.41 30.02
N THR A 215 1.34 12.21 30.22
CA THR A 215 0.68 10.93 29.96
C THR A 215 -0.63 10.80 30.73
N ARG A 216 -0.69 11.24 32.00
CA ARG A 216 -1.91 11.13 32.81
C ARG A 216 -3.03 11.99 32.24
N ALA A 217 -2.71 13.20 31.82
CA ALA A 217 -3.66 14.10 31.20
C ALA A 217 -4.15 13.53 29.86
N MET A 218 -3.24 13.04 29.00
CA MET A 218 -3.58 12.37 27.74
C MET A 218 -4.55 11.20 27.93
N LEU A 219 -4.27 10.32 28.88
CA LEU A 219 -5.15 9.19 29.21
C LEU A 219 -6.54 9.64 29.69
N GLY A 220 -6.64 10.81 30.33
CA GLY A 220 -7.92 11.42 30.70
C GLY A 220 -8.83 11.77 29.52
N LEU A 221 -8.32 11.77 28.27
CA LEU A 221 -9.11 12.04 27.08
C LEU A 221 -10.17 10.97 26.83
N PHE A 222 -9.90 9.70 27.13
CA PHE A 222 -10.88 8.62 26.94
C PHE A 222 -12.17 8.88 27.73
N ALA A 223 -12.05 9.27 28.99
CA ALA A 223 -13.20 9.67 29.80
C ALA A 223 -13.95 10.89 29.22
N ALA A 224 -13.26 11.80 28.54
CA ALA A 224 -13.89 12.95 27.88
C ALA A 224 -14.64 12.55 26.60
N LEU A 225 -14.12 11.57 25.85
CA LEU A 225 -14.78 11.00 24.67
C LEU A 225 -16.02 10.19 25.08
N HIS A 226 -15.93 9.39 26.13
CA HIS A 226 -17.06 8.61 26.66
C HIS A 226 -18.22 9.50 27.13
N ARG A 227 -17.94 10.67 27.72
CA ARG A 227 -18.99 11.65 28.06
C ARG A 227 -19.76 12.16 26.85
N GLN A 228 -19.21 12.03 25.65
CA GLN A 228 -19.84 12.40 24.39
C GLN A 228 -20.42 11.18 23.66
N GLY A 229 -20.26 9.97 24.20
CA GLY A 229 -20.69 8.71 23.57
C GLY A 229 -19.80 8.24 22.41
N ALA A 230 -18.58 8.76 22.30
CA ALA A 230 -17.62 8.38 21.26
C ALA A 230 -16.69 7.24 21.70
N ILE A 231 -16.19 6.49 20.73
CA ILE A 231 -15.20 5.42 20.90
C ILE A 231 -13.82 6.03 20.75
N GLY A 232 -12.93 5.83 21.72
CA GLY A 232 -11.54 6.25 21.66
C GLY A 232 -10.58 5.08 21.40
N LEU A 233 -9.88 5.13 20.27
CA LEU A 233 -8.86 4.15 19.89
C LEU A 233 -7.45 4.74 20.01
N ALA A 234 -6.50 3.96 20.50
CA ALA A 234 -5.09 4.34 20.48
C ALA A 234 -4.48 4.11 19.09
N SER A 235 -3.97 5.18 18.47
CA SER A 235 -3.30 5.14 17.15
C SER A 235 -1.94 4.43 17.21
N LEU A 236 -1.70 3.51 16.27
CA LEU A 236 -0.58 2.56 16.28
C LEU A 236 0.77 3.24 16.28
N SER A 237 0.94 4.24 15.42
CA SER A 237 2.23 4.87 15.18
C SER A 237 2.82 5.45 16.46
N GLU A 238 1.99 6.13 17.26
CA GLU A 238 2.46 6.85 18.44
C GLU A 238 2.45 5.98 19.70
N TYR A 239 1.45 5.10 19.92
CA TYR A 239 1.46 4.31 21.16
C TYR A 239 2.63 3.33 21.19
N TRP A 240 3.02 2.82 20.02
CA TRP A 240 4.13 1.88 19.93
C TRP A 240 5.48 2.59 20.08
N ARG A 241 5.63 3.80 19.54
CA ARG A 241 6.91 4.51 19.54
C ARG A 241 7.16 5.31 20.81
N GLN A 242 6.11 5.88 21.40
CA GLN A 242 6.20 6.83 22.51
C GLN A 242 5.63 6.27 23.82
N HIS A 243 4.57 5.44 23.74
CA HIS A 243 3.82 5.00 24.91
C HIS A 243 3.77 3.48 25.12
N TRP A 244 4.78 2.75 24.64
CA TRP A 244 4.81 1.29 24.76
C TRP A 244 4.86 0.79 26.21
N GLY A 245 5.40 1.61 27.10
CA GLY A 245 5.42 1.39 28.54
C GLY A 245 4.08 1.63 29.24
N ASP A 246 3.15 2.35 28.59
CA ASP A 246 1.91 2.85 29.19
C ASP A 246 0.66 2.04 28.78
N LEU A 247 0.82 0.91 28.08
CA LEU A 247 -0.32 0.13 27.54
C LEU A 247 -1.37 -0.25 28.61
N ASP A 248 -0.94 -0.65 29.79
CA ASP A 248 -1.86 -0.96 30.91
C ASP A 248 -2.58 0.32 31.40
N GLY A 249 -1.93 1.48 31.27
CA GLY A 249 -2.52 2.79 31.53
C GLY A 249 -3.63 3.16 30.53
N PHE A 250 -3.47 2.82 29.25
CA PHE A 250 -4.55 2.98 28.26
C PHE A 250 -5.79 2.17 28.65
N VAL A 251 -5.59 0.90 29.03
CA VAL A 251 -6.69 0.03 29.45
C VAL A 251 -7.35 0.56 30.73
N ALA A 252 -6.56 0.92 31.74
CA ALA A 252 -7.07 1.46 32.99
C ALA A 252 -7.80 2.80 32.81
N ALA A 253 -7.42 3.60 31.82
CA ALA A 253 -8.07 4.86 31.47
C ALA A 253 -9.36 4.67 30.64
N GLY A 254 -9.67 3.45 30.22
CA GLY A 254 -10.86 3.14 29.43
C GLY A 254 -10.67 3.33 27.92
N ALA A 255 -9.47 3.11 27.37
CA ALA A 255 -9.34 2.99 25.93
C ALA A 255 -10.26 1.89 25.39
N ASP A 256 -11.02 2.19 24.34
CA ASP A 256 -11.97 1.23 23.77
C ASP A 256 -11.28 0.21 22.84
N GLY A 257 -10.07 0.53 22.39
CA GLY A 257 -9.33 -0.33 21.47
C GLY A 257 -8.00 0.21 20.99
N PHE A 258 -7.35 -0.61 20.17
CA PHE A 258 -6.03 -0.34 19.59
C PHE A 258 -6.04 -0.59 18.09
N GLU A 259 -5.35 0.28 17.35
CA GLU A 259 -4.90 -0.08 16.01
C GLU A 259 -3.81 -1.16 16.09
N ILE A 260 -3.98 -2.24 15.35
CA ILE A 260 -2.99 -3.33 15.29
C ILE A 260 -2.28 -3.39 13.93
N VAL A 261 -2.86 -2.78 12.89
CA VAL A 261 -2.25 -2.63 11.56
C VAL A 261 -2.47 -1.18 11.15
N ASN A 262 -1.43 -0.51 10.67
CA ASN A 262 -1.56 0.84 10.13
C ASN A 262 -0.68 0.94 8.86
N CYS A 263 -1.24 1.46 7.76
CA CYS A 263 -0.53 1.52 6.48
C CYS A 263 0.40 2.74 6.33
N ALA A 264 0.40 3.67 7.29
CA ALA A 264 1.36 4.75 7.30
C ALA A 264 2.80 4.22 7.39
N PRO A 265 3.79 4.89 6.77
CA PRO A 265 5.17 4.43 6.76
C PRO A 265 5.78 4.20 8.15
N ARG A 266 5.29 4.89 9.19
CA ARG A 266 5.69 4.67 10.59
C ARG A 266 5.04 3.39 11.15
N GLY A 267 3.71 3.31 11.09
CA GLY A 267 2.92 2.22 11.67
C GLY A 267 3.11 0.86 10.99
N ILE A 268 3.37 0.82 9.68
CA ILE A 268 3.49 -0.45 8.94
C ILE A 268 4.66 -1.32 9.41
N SER A 269 5.64 -0.72 10.09
CA SER A 269 6.77 -1.44 10.70
C SER A 269 6.45 -2.18 12.00
N PHE A 270 5.18 -2.22 12.44
CA PHE A 270 4.81 -2.82 13.71
C PHE A 270 5.05 -4.34 13.76
N PRO A 271 5.97 -4.84 14.62
CA PRO A 271 6.38 -6.25 14.63
C PRO A 271 5.29 -7.18 15.16
N ALA A 272 5.28 -8.42 14.68
CA ALA A 272 4.35 -9.47 15.10
C ALA A 272 4.41 -9.74 16.61
N ALA A 273 5.61 -9.71 17.23
CA ALA A 273 5.75 -9.90 18.67
C ALA A 273 5.06 -8.79 19.49
N ALA A 274 5.17 -7.53 19.04
CA ALA A 274 4.52 -6.39 19.66
C ALA A 274 2.99 -6.46 19.44
N ARG A 275 2.57 -6.75 18.21
CA ARG A 275 1.16 -7.00 17.87
C ARG A 275 0.54 -8.09 18.74
N ALA A 276 1.22 -9.21 18.93
CA ALA A 276 0.75 -10.30 19.78
C ALA A 276 0.57 -9.88 21.25
N ARG A 277 1.39 -8.94 21.76
CA ARG A 277 1.19 -8.36 23.10
C ARG A 277 -0.10 -7.54 23.17
N VAL A 278 -0.32 -6.67 22.19
CA VAL A 278 -1.54 -5.85 22.11
C VAL A 278 -2.78 -6.74 21.93
N LEU A 279 -2.70 -7.78 21.11
CA LEU A 279 -3.80 -8.74 20.93
C LEU A 279 -4.17 -9.46 22.21
N ARG A 280 -3.19 -9.91 23.01
CA ARG A 280 -3.46 -10.54 24.31
C ARG A 280 -4.11 -9.56 25.31
N LEU A 281 -3.64 -8.32 25.32
CA LEU A 281 -4.24 -7.27 26.15
C LEU A 281 -5.69 -6.99 25.72
N ALA A 282 -5.92 -6.84 24.42
CA ALA A 282 -7.25 -6.60 23.89
C ALA A 282 -8.20 -7.79 24.13
N GLU A 283 -7.73 -9.03 23.97
CA GLU A 283 -8.53 -10.22 24.28
C GLU A 283 -8.90 -10.31 25.77
N ALA A 284 -7.94 -10.03 26.66
CA ALA A 284 -8.16 -10.11 28.11
C ALA A 284 -9.15 -9.06 28.65
N HIS A 285 -9.28 -7.92 27.95
CA HIS A 285 -10.10 -6.79 28.36
C HIS A 285 -11.29 -6.52 27.41
N ASP A 286 -11.53 -7.42 26.45
CA ASP A 286 -12.54 -7.29 25.40
C ASP A 286 -12.49 -5.93 24.69
N LEU A 287 -11.29 -5.53 24.24
CA LEU A 287 -11.06 -4.27 23.55
C LEU A 287 -11.11 -4.44 22.04
N LEU A 288 -11.63 -3.44 21.34
CA LEU A 288 -11.67 -3.43 19.88
C LEU A 288 -10.24 -3.45 19.32
N VAL A 289 -10.02 -4.24 18.26
CA VAL A 289 -8.79 -4.21 17.48
C VAL A 289 -9.11 -3.81 16.05
N VAL A 290 -8.38 -2.85 15.50
CA VAL A 290 -8.66 -2.31 14.15
C VAL A 290 -7.40 -2.24 13.28
N GLY A 291 -7.63 -2.22 11.97
CA GLY A 291 -6.67 -1.78 10.97
C GLY A 291 -6.97 -0.35 10.50
N ALA A 292 -5.94 0.40 10.17
CA ALA A 292 -6.02 1.76 9.66
C ALA A 292 -5.37 1.85 8.28
N SER A 293 -6.10 2.38 7.28
CA SER A 293 -5.44 2.77 6.03
C SER A 293 -4.52 3.98 6.24
N ASP A 294 -4.87 4.85 7.20
CA ASP A 294 -4.14 6.06 7.54
C ASP A 294 -3.83 6.89 6.27
N ASN A 295 -4.85 6.95 5.39
CA ASN A 295 -4.67 7.51 4.06
C ASN A 295 -4.70 9.04 4.09
N HIS A 296 -3.63 9.64 3.57
CA HIS A 296 -3.45 11.09 3.48
C HIS A 296 -3.57 11.62 2.04
N GLY A 297 -4.16 10.84 1.12
CA GLY A 297 -4.21 11.14 -0.31
C GLY A 297 -2.95 10.76 -1.09
N TRP A 298 -2.04 10.03 -0.44
CA TRP A 298 -0.82 9.48 -1.05
C TRP A 298 -0.98 7.97 -1.28
N GLY A 299 -0.42 7.47 -2.37
CA GLY A 299 -0.54 6.06 -2.74
C GLY A 299 -1.95 5.71 -3.26
N LYS A 300 -2.03 4.56 -3.94
CA LYS A 300 -3.30 4.10 -4.56
C LYS A 300 -3.90 2.87 -3.90
N VAL A 301 -3.15 2.18 -3.06
CA VAL A 301 -3.52 0.87 -2.53
C VAL A 301 -3.36 0.86 -1.01
N THR A 302 -4.34 0.29 -0.33
CA THR A 302 -4.36 0.03 1.10
C THR A 302 -3.69 -1.29 1.40
N CYS A 303 -3.18 -1.42 2.61
CA CYS A 303 -2.62 -2.65 3.14
C CYS A 303 -3.59 -3.42 4.04
N VAL A 304 -4.72 -2.80 4.42
CA VAL A 304 -5.64 -3.35 5.42
C VAL A 304 -7.09 -2.94 5.17
N TRP A 305 -8.00 -3.78 5.65
CA TRP A 305 -9.44 -3.60 5.70
C TRP A 305 -9.97 -4.14 7.02
N ASN A 306 -11.15 -3.68 7.42
CA ASN A 306 -11.86 -4.19 8.59
C ASN A 306 -13.21 -4.77 8.16
N LEU A 307 -13.59 -5.93 8.68
CA LEU A 307 -14.92 -6.51 8.50
C LEU A 307 -15.67 -6.39 9.81
N SER A 308 -16.66 -5.50 9.84
CA SER A 308 -17.37 -5.17 11.07
C SER A 308 -18.75 -4.58 10.75
N SER A 309 -19.67 -4.68 11.70
CA SER A 309 -20.87 -3.85 11.67
C SER A 309 -20.54 -2.46 12.22
N PRO A 310 -21.13 -1.38 11.70
CA PRO A 310 -21.04 -0.07 12.36
C PRO A 310 -21.43 -0.20 13.84
N SER A 311 -20.67 0.43 14.74
CA SER A 311 -20.87 0.35 16.20
C SER A 311 -20.59 -1.02 16.84
N ALA A 312 -19.84 -1.91 16.18
CA ALA A 312 -19.33 -3.11 16.84
C ALA A 312 -18.30 -2.73 17.92
N HIS A 313 -18.41 -3.36 19.09
CA HIS A 313 -17.48 -3.21 20.20
C HIS A 313 -16.97 -4.57 20.66
N GLY A 314 -15.73 -4.61 21.15
CA GLY A 314 -15.12 -5.81 21.68
C GLY A 314 -14.09 -6.45 20.76
N TYR A 315 -13.32 -7.39 21.31
CA TYR A 315 -12.19 -8.00 20.62
C TYR A 315 -12.60 -8.81 19.40
N ARG A 316 -13.74 -9.52 19.50
CA ARG A 316 -14.26 -10.41 18.44
C ARG A 316 -15.20 -9.71 17.47
N SER A 317 -15.48 -8.43 17.67
CA SER A 317 -16.51 -7.70 16.93
C SER A 317 -16.00 -7.15 15.59
N ASN A 318 -14.69 -7.21 15.37
CA ASN A 318 -14.06 -6.78 14.13
C ASN A 318 -13.00 -7.80 13.69
N ARG A 319 -12.91 -8.01 12.37
CA ARG A 319 -11.81 -8.78 11.77
C ARG A 319 -10.93 -7.86 10.95
N VAL A 320 -9.63 -7.86 11.28
CA VAL A 320 -8.64 -7.02 10.62
C VAL A 320 -7.98 -7.83 9.51
N ILE A 321 -8.32 -7.54 8.26
CA ILE A 321 -7.82 -8.26 7.09
C ILE A 321 -6.69 -7.47 6.45
N ALA A 322 -5.49 -8.04 6.37
CA ALA A 322 -4.29 -7.35 5.91
C ALA A 322 -3.57 -8.08 4.77
N ARG A 323 -2.80 -7.33 3.99
CA ARG A 323 -1.86 -7.88 3.00
C ARG A 323 -0.60 -8.38 3.72
N PRO A 324 -0.15 -9.63 3.54
CA PRO A 324 1.02 -10.15 4.26
C PRO A 324 2.31 -9.35 4.06
N ILE A 325 2.51 -8.75 2.89
CA ILE A 325 3.68 -7.89 2.62
C ILE A 325 3.77 -6.70 3.57
N ALA A 326 2.64 -6.17 4.05
CA ALA A 326 2.60 -5.07 5.00
C ALA A 326 2.96 -5.55 6.42
N LEU A 327 2.39 -6.68 6.85
CA LEU A 327 2.73 -7.28 8.14
C LEU A 327 4.20 -7.66 8.25
N ALA A 328 4.81 -8.08 7.13
CA ALA A 328 6.21 -8.45 7.08
C ALA A 328 7.17 -7.27 7.27
N GLN A 329 6.75 -6.01 7.16
CA GLN A 329 7.69 -4.88 7.24
C GLN A 329 8.37 -4.76 8.61
N GLY A 330 7.69 -5.16 9.69
CA GLY A 330 8.24 -5.17 11.05
C GLY A 330 9.13 -6.37 11.38
N GLU A 331 9.16 -7.40 10.51
CA GLU A 331 9.86 -8.67 10.78
C GLU A 331 11.32 -8.66 10.33
N TRP A 332 11.69 -7.71 9.47
CA TRP A 332 12.98 -7.71 8.78
C TRP A 332 13.77 -6.44 9.08
N PRO A 333 15.08 -6.55 9.40
CA PRO A 333 15.93 -5.38 9.59
C PRO A 333 15.90 -4.46 8.36
N PRO A 334 15.92 -3.12 8.52
CA PRO A 334 15.72 -2.20 7.40
C PRO A 334 16.64 -2.40 6.19
N TRP A 335 17.93 -2.67 6.42
CA TRP A 335 18.93 -2.86 5.38
C TRP A 335 18.63 -4.05 4.44
N THR A 336 17.78 -4.99 4.86
CA THR A 336 17.40 -6.13 4.04
C THR A 336 16.37 -5.79 2.96
N ALA A 337 15.78 -4.59 3.00
CA ALA A 337 14.68 -4.19 2.11
C ALA A 337 15.01 -4.35 0.62
N ALA A 338 16.28 -4.14 0.24
CA ALA A 338 16.74 -4.23 -1.14
C ALA A 338 16.46 -5.59 -1.81
N TYR A 339 16.47 -6.69 -1.04
CA TYR A 339 16.20 -8.04 -1.55
C TYR A 339 14.94 -8.67 -0.97
N THR A 340 14.54 -8.31 0.26
CA THR A 340 13.30 -8.83 0.86
C THR A 340 12.05 -8.20 0.25
N GLN A 341 12.06 -6.93 -0.17
CA GLN A 341 10.86 -6.32 -0.75
C GLN A 341 10.47 -6.95 -2.11
N PRO A 342 11.41 -7.17 -3.05
CA PRO A 342 11.10 -7.92 -4.26
C PRO A 342 10.66 -9.36 -3.97
N TRP A 343 11.28 -10.03 -2.99
CA TRP A 343 10.89 -11.38 -2.59
C TRP A 343 9.44 -11.44 -2.07
N LEU A 344 9.07 -10.55 -1.15
CA LEU A 344 7.71 -10.46 -0.60
C LEU A 344 6.68 -10.17 -1.70
N MET A 345 7.02 -9.29 -2.66
CA MET A 345 6.19 -9.05 -3.84
C MET A 345 5.98 -10.33 -4.65
N PHE A 346 7.07 -11.03 -5.02
CA PHE A 346 7.00 -12.25 -5.82
C PHE A 346 6.29 -13.40 -5.10
N ALA A 347 6.47 -13.55 -3.79
CA ALA A 347 5.78 -14.55 -2.98
C ALA A 347 4.26 -14.31 -2.93
N GLY A 348 3.82 -13.04 -2.92
CA GLY A 348 2.40 -12.65 -2.89
C GLY A 348 1.67 -12.67 -4.22
N LEU A 349 2.32 -13.04 -5.33
CA LEU A 349 1.67 -13.07 -6.65
C LEU A 349 0.72 -14.26 -6.79
N SER A 350 -0.48 -13.99 -7.28
CA SER A 350 -1.41 -14.99 -7.80
C SER A 350 -0.90 -15.61 -9.12
N TRP A 351 -1.49 -16.72 -9.53
CA TRP A 351 -1.14 -17.38 -10.79
C TRP A 351 -1.38 -16.49 -12.01
N SER A 352 -2.45 -15.70 -12.03
CA SER A 352 -2.73 -14.78 -13.15
C SER A 352 -1.69 -13.67 -13.26
N GLU A 353 -1.24 -13.13 -12.13
CA GLU A 353 -0.13 -12.16 -12.08
C GLU A 353 1.19 -12.80 -12.53
N ARG A 354 1.51 -14.02 -12.06
CA ARG A 354 2.71 -14.75 -12.51
C ARG A 354 2.70 -15.00 -14.01
N SER A 355 1.57 -15.44 -14.56
CA SER A 355 1.41 -15.64 -16.01
C SER A 355 1.61 -14.34 -16.79
N SER A 356 1.10 -13.22 -16.27
CA SER A 356 1.33 -11.89 -16.86
C SER A 356 2.82 -11.50 -16.82
N TRP A 357 3.50 -11.68 -15.69
CA TRP A 357 4.94 -11.48 -15.57
C TRP A 357 5.74 -12.31 -16.57
N LEU A 358 5.47 -13.62 -16.67
CA LEU A 358 6.13 -14.51 -17.63
C LEU A 358 5.88 -14.04 -19.07
N THR A 359 4.65 -13.66 -19.39
CA THR A 359 4.28 -13.15 -20.71
C THR A 359 5.09 -11.91 -21.07
N TRP A 360 5.16 -10.91 -20.19
CA TRP A 360 5.94 -9.69 -20.45
C TRP A 360 7.44 -9.95 -20.57
N ILE A 361 8.00 -10.84 -19.75
CA ILE A 361 9.39 -11.24 -19.86
C ILE A 361 9.65 -11.88 -21.23
N LEU A 362 8.79 -12.81 -21.67
CA LEU A 362 8.90 -13.49 -22.96
C LEU A 362 8.73 -12.52 -24.13
N VAL A 363 7.76 -11.61 -24.09
CA VAL A 363 7.55 -10.59 -25.12
C VAL A 363 8.79 -9.71 -25.27
N ILE A 364 9.38 -9.24 -24.16
CA ILE A 364 10.60 -8.44 -24.18
C ILE A 364 11.78 -9.26 -24.71
N LEU A 365 11.91 -10.53 -24.28
CA LEU A 365 12.96 -11.42 -24.76
C LEU A 365 12.88 -11.67 -26.26
N ILE A 366 11.71 -12.02 -26.77
CA ILE A 366 11.45 -12.24 -28.20
C ILE A 366 11.78 -10.95 -28.97
N TYR A 367 11.25 -9.80 -28.51
CA TYR A 367 11.52 -8.50 -29.13
C TYR A 367 13.02 -8.18 -29.21
N ARG A 368 13.80 -8.52 -28.17
CA ARG A 368 15.26 -8.29 -28.13
C ARG A 368 16.07 -9.34 -28.89
N ALA A 369 15.52 -10.54 -29.08
CA ALA A 369 16.18 -11.64 -29.78
C ALA A 369 16.02 -11.56 -31.31
N VAL A 370 14.97 -10.90 -31.81
CA VAL A 370 14.76 -10.69 -33.25
C VAL A 370 15.87 -9.79 -33.83
N PRO A 371 16.65 -10.27 -34.82
CA PRO A 371 17.72 -9.48 -35.45
C PRO A 371 17.15 -8.23 -36.15
N ARG A 372 17.77 -7.06 -35.91
CA ARG A 372 17.53 -5.86 -36.73
C ARG A 372 18.22 -6.04 -38.08
N ARG A 373 17.53 -5.73 -39.20
CA ARG A 373 18.19 -5.72 -40.52
C ARG A 373 19.06 -4.47 -40.64
N ALA A 374 20.12 -4.54 -41.44
CA ALA A 374 21.14 -3.49 -41.58
C ALA A 374 20.60 -2.11 -42.03
N SER A 375 19.36 -2.04 -42.49
CA SER A 375 18.68 -0.83 -42.95
C SER A 375 17.57 -0.32 -42.01
N ASP A 376 17.36 -0.93 -40.83
CA ASP A 376 16.31 -0.47 -39.90
C ASP A 376 16.79 0.79 -39.14
N PRO A 377 16.05 1.91 -39.20
CA PRO A 377 16.37 3.10 -38.40
C PRO A 377 16.27 2.78 -36.89
N PRO A 378 17.04 3.49 -36.04
CA PRO A 378 16.93 3.31 -34.58
C PRO A 378 15.55 3.78 -34.10
N GLY A 379 14.65 2.84 -33.82
CA GLY A 379 13.28 3.10 -33.32
C GLY A 379 12.60 1.85 -32.76
N ILE A 380 11.35 2.00 -32.28
CA ILE A 380 10.48 0.92 -31.77
C ILE A 380 10.10 0.00 -32.94
N GLY A 381 10.98 -0.97 -33.22
CA GLY A 381 11.17 -1.61 -34.52
C GLY A 381 10.12 -2.63 -34.98
N ILE A 382 8.90 -2.60 -34.44
CA ILE A 382 7.82 -3.50 -34.89
C ILE A 382 6.50 -2.73 -35.12
N LEU A 383 6.14 -1.78 -34.27
CA LEU A 383 4.89 -1.01 -34.39
C LEU A 383 4.90 0.00 -35.55
N ALA A 384 6.05 0.59 -35.88
CA ALA A 384 6.17 1.50 -37.03
C ALA A 384 5.97 0.80 -38.39
N ARG A 385 6.12 -0.53 -38.45
CA ARG A 385 6.01 -1.31 -39.70
C ARG A 385 4.57 -1.46 -40.20
N SER A 386 3.60 -1.66 -39.31
CA SER A 386 2.20 -1.92 -39.73
C SER A 386 1.44 -0.65 -40.15
N LEU A 387 1.76 0.49 -39.52
CA LEU A 387 1.12 1.77 -39.83
C LEU A 387 1.63 2.36 -41.15
N SER A 388 2.93 2.28 -41.42
CA SER A 388 3.52 2.80 -42.67
C SER A 388 3.04 2.01 -43.91
N LEU A 389 2.95 0.68 -43.82
CA LEU A 389 2.46 -0.17 -44.91
C LEU A 389 0.96 0.03 -45.20
N LYS A 390 0.13 0.34 -44.20
CA LYS A 390 -1.30 0.67 -44.42
C LYS A 390 -1.49 2.05 -45.05
N ILE A 391 -0.72 3.05 -44.62
CA ILE A 391 -0.81 4.41 -45.17
C ILE A 391 -0.34 4.47 -46.64
N LEU A 392 0.69 3.69 -46.99
CA LEU A 392 1.18 3.60 -48.37
C LEU A 392 0.23 2.84 -49.32
N ARG A 393 -0.55 1.87 -48.83
CA ARG A 393 -1.55 1.17 -49.65
C ARG A 393 -2.81 1.98 -49.93
N LEU A 394 -3.15 2.95 -49.07
CA LEU A 394 -4.32 3.81 -49.25
C LEU A 394 -4.10 4.97 -50.24
N ARG A 395 -2.88 5.18 -50.73
CA ARG A 395 -2.52 6.32 -51.61
C ARG A 395 -2.27 5.98 -53.07
N ARG A 396 -2.45 4.74 -53.52
CA ARG A 396 -2.33 4.40 -54.95
C ARG A 396 -3.71 4.49 -55.64
N PRO A 397 -3.97 5.51 -56.46
CA PRO A 397 -5.12 5.46 -57.37
C PRO A 397 -4.88 4.36 -58.42
N PRO A 398 -5.95 3.71 -58.93
CA PRO A 398 -5.82 2.71 -59.98
C PRO A 398 -5.28 3.35 -61.26
N PRO A 399 -4.48 2.61 -62.06
CA PRO A 399 -3.99 3.12 -63.33
C PRO A 399 -5.15 3.35 -64.31
N PRO A 400 -5.07 4.36 -65.19
CA PRO A 400 -6.10 4.62 -66.18
C PRO A 400 -6.15 3.47 -67.19
N THR A 401 -7.37 3.03 -67.50
CA THR A 401 -7.68 2.11 -68.59
C THR A 401 -7.79 2.93 -69.88
N ASP A 402 -7.03 2.53 -70.90
CA ASP A 402 -7.09 3.07 -72.27
C ASP A 402 -8.45 2.84 -72.93
#